data_AF-A0A7W0GI73-F1
#
_entry.id   AF-A0A7W0GI73-F1
#
_cell.length_a   1.000
_cell.length_b   1.000
_cell.length_c   1.000
_cell.angle_alpha   90.00
_cell.angle_beta   90.00
_cell.angle_gamma   90.00
#
_symmetry.space_group_name_H-M   'P 1'
#
loop_
_entity.id
_entity.type
_entity.pdbx_description
1 polymer ?
#
loop_
_entity_poly.entity_id
_entity_poly.type
_entity_poly.pdbx_seq_one_letter_code
_entity_poly.pdbx_strand_id
1 'polypeptide(L)'
;MFGQPGSPPARLSEAVAASCAIPGWYAPAKIGGRAYVDGGTISAASLDLLAGSGLDEVYVVAPMAARGYDMPWSVVGQVERRFRRTVTRQLHREAAKVEAAGTAVTMLAPGPDDLRAIGANMMDHRRRRVVLRTALLTTTEALRAGRGDLSA
;
A
#
# COMPACT_ATOMS: atom_id res chain seq x y z
N MET A 1 14.01 -4.64 7.73
CA MET A 1 12.95 -3.94 8.48
C MET A 1 13.56 -3.32 9.72
N PHE A 2 13.30 -2.05 9.99
CA PHE A 2 13.73 -1.42 11.25
C PHE A 2 12.83 -1.90 12.40
N GLY A 3 13.39 -2.04 13.60
CA GLY A 3 12.66 -2.46 14.79
C GLY A 3 12.57 -3.97 15.01
N GLN A 4 13.12 -4.78 14.10
CA GLN A 4 13.24 -6.24 14.28
C GLN A 4 14.56 -6.62 14.98
N PRO A 5 14.62 -7.77 15.69
CA PRO A 5 15.87 -8.30 16.21
C PRO A 5 16.94 -8.38 15.11
N GLY A 6 18.16 -7.90 15.40
CA GLY A 6 19.26 -7.86 14.44
C GLY A 6 19.20 -6.74 13.40
N SER A 7 18.16 -5.89 13.42
CA SER A 7 18.14 -4.67 12.59
C SER A 7 19.07 -3.58 13.14
N PRO A 8 19.66 -2.73 12.28
CA PRO A 8 20.50 -1.63 12.75
C PRO A 8 19.67 -0.66 13.61
N PRO A 9 20.27 -0.08 14.67
CA PRO A 9 19.58 0.93 15.48
C PRO A 9 19.27 2.14 14.61
N ALA A 10 18.02 2.60 14.67
CA ALA A 10 17.54 3.76 13.93
C ALA A 10 16.53 4.52 14.80
N ARG A 11 16.58 5.85 14.76
CA ARG A 11 15.50 6.67 15.34
C ARG A 11 14.24 6.48 14.50
N LEU A 12 13.07 6.56 15.12
CA LEU A 12 11.79 6.45 14.40
C LEU A 12 11.71 7.41 13.21
N SER A 13 12.14 8.66 13.38
CA SER A 13 12.16 9.66 12.31
C SER A 13 13.09 9.28 11.14
N GLU A 14 14.21 8.61 11.42
CA GLU A 14 15.15 8.14 10.39
C GLU A 14 14.55 6.97 9.61
N ALA A 15 13.96 5.99 10.31
CA ALA A 15 13.27 4.87 9.69
C ALA A 15 12.10 5.33 8.81
N VAL A 16 11.32 6.32 9.27
CA VAL A 16 10.25 6.93 8.47
C VAL A 16 10.81 7.67 7.26
N ALA A 17 11.88 8.45 7.41
CA ALA A 17 12.52 9.13 6.29
C ALA A 17 13.05 8.14 5.23
N ALA A 18 13.65 7.03 5.66
CA ALA A 18 14.04 5.94 4.77
C ALA A 18 12.83 5.31 4.07
N SER A 19 11.73 5.10 4.80
CA SER A 19 10.49 4.56 4.23
C SER A 19 9.79 5.51 3.25
N CYS A 20 10.15 6.79 3.19
CA CYS A 20 9.61 7.77 2.23
C CYS A 20 10.60 8.17 1.14
N ALA A 21 11.79 7.54 1.09
CA ALA A 21 12.86 7.88 0.15
C ALA A 21 12.60 7.26 -1.24
N ILE A 22 11.53 7.70 -1.91
CA ILE A 22 11.09 7.20 -3.21
C ILE A 22 12.15 7.54 -4.27
N PRO A 23 12.74 6.54 -4.96
CA PRO A 23 13.70 6.80 -6.03
C PRO A 23 13.13 7.72 -7.12
N GLY A 24 13.90 8.74 -7.48
CA GLY A 24 13.50 9.77 -8.45
C GLY A 24 12.82 11.01 -7.83
N TRP A 25 12.33 10.93 -6.59
CA TRP A 25 11.76 12.06 -5.85
C TRP A 25 12.66 12.54 -4.72
N TYR A 26 13.26 11.60 -3.99
CA TYR A 26 14.05 11.88 -2.80
C TYR A 26 15.40 11.16 -2.85
N ALA A 27 16.40 11.76 -2.20
CA ALA A 27 17.70 11.10 -2.00
C ALA A 27 17.56 9.91 -1.04
N PRO A 28 18.35 8.83 -1.21
CA PRO A 28 18.38 7.73 -0.26
C PRO A 28 18.73 8.20 1.15
N ALA A 29 18.00 7.73 2.15
CA ALA A 29 18.28 8.03 3.56
C ALA A 29 19.51 7.24 4.02
N LYS A 30 20.40 7.88 4.78
CA LYS A 30 21.60 7.23 5.32
C LYS A 30 21.43 6.90 6.80
N ILE A 31 21.48 5.61 7.15
CA ILE A 31 21.36 5.13 8.53
C ILE A 31 22.48 4.12 8.77
N GLY A 32 23.27 4.30 9.83
CA GLY A 32 24.38 3.38 10.14
C GLY A 32 25.37 3.19 8.99
N GLY A 33 25.62 4.24 8.20
CA GLY A 33 26.53 4.19 7.04
C GLY A 33 25.98 3.51 5.78
N ARG A 34 24.73 3.03 5.79
CA ARG A 34 24.07 2.40 4.63
C ARG A 34 23.00 3.31 4.05
N ALA A 35 22.83 3.26 2.73
CA ALA A 35 21.76 3.98 2.02
C ALA A 35 20.50 3.12 1.93
N TYR A 36 19.36 3.73 2.24
CA TYR A 36 18.03 3.11 2.21
C TYR A 36 17.11 3.90 1.29
N VAL A 37 16.24 3.17 0.58
CA VAL A 37 15.19 3.73 -0.27
C VAL A 37 13.83 3.22 0.22
N ASP A 38 12.77 3.84 -0.29
CA ASP A 38 11.38 3.47 0.00
C ASP A 38 11.13 1.96 -0.18
N GLY A 39 10.51 1.34 0.82
CA GLY A 39 10.23 -0.10 0.85
C GLY A 39 9.20 -0.55 -0.18
N GLY A 40 8.36 0.37 -0.66
CA GLY A 40 7.39 0.17 -1.75
C GLY A 40 8.05 -0.19 -3.08
N THR A 41 9.37 -0.01 -3.22
CA THR A 41 10.16 -0.54 -4.34
C THR A 41 10.22 -2.07 -4.36
N ILE A 42 10.05 -2.71 -3.19
CA ILE A 42 10.00 -4.17 -3.03
C ILE A 42 8.57 -4.63 -2.81
N SER A 43 7.87 -4.05 -1.84
CA SER A 43 6.47 -4.37 -1.52
C SER A 43 5.74 -3.16 -0.96
N ALA A 44 4.51 -2.94 -1.41
CA ALA A 44 3.69 -1.82 -0.96
C ALA A 44 3.25 -1.91 0.51
N ALA A 45 3.21 -3.12 1.09
CA ALA A 45 2.79 -3.32 2.49
C ALA A 45 3.70 -4.27 3.28
N SER A 46 4.52 -5.09 2.61
CA SER A 46 5.34 -6.14 3.24
C SER A 46 4.49 -7.06 4.14
N LEU A 47 3.28 -7.38 3.69
CA LEU A 47 2.25 -8.06 4.49
C LEU A 47 2.68 -9.48 4.88
N ASP A 48 3.47 -10.14 4.03
CA ASP A 48 3.96 -11.49 4.26
C ASP A 48 4.91 -11.61 5.46
N LEU A 49 5.47 -10.50 5.95
CA LEU A 49 6.23 -10.47 7.20
C LEU A 49 5.37 -10.79 8.44
N LEU A 50 4.04 -10.72 8.32
CA LEU A 50 3.11 -11.08 9.39
C LEU A 50 2.76 -12.58 9.40
N ALA A 51 3.16 -13.35 8.39
CA ALA A 51 2.86 -14.78 8.34
C ALA A 51 3.50 -15.50 9.54
N GLY A 52 2.70 -16.30 10.26
CA GLY A 52 3.16 -17.05 11.43
C GLY A 52 3.34 -16.22 12.70
N SER A 53 2.89 -14.96 12.71
CA SER A 53 2.92 -14.10 13.91
C SER A 53 1.85 -14.43 14.96
N GLY A 54 0.92 -15.34 14.64
CA GLY A 54 -0.15 -15.76 15.57
C GLY A 54 -1.26 -14.73 15.76
N LEU A 55 -1.51 -13.89 14.75
CA LEU A 55 -2.60 -12.91 14.75
C LEU A 55 -3.91 -13.57 14.34
N ASP A 56 -5.02 -13.16 14.96
CA ASP A 56 -6.37 -13.59 14.55
C ASP A 56 -6.81 -12.91 13.24
N GLU A 57 -6.57 -11.60 13.12
CA GLU A 57 -6.95 -10.79 11.96
C GLU A 57 -5.94 -9.67 11.67
N VAL A 58 -5.78 -9.31 10.39
CA VAL A 58 -4.98 -8.17 9.92
C VAL A 58 -5.81 -7.29 8.98
N TYR A 59 -5.84 -5.98 9.27
CA TYR A 59 -6.42 -4.98 8.38
C TYR A 59 -5.33 -4.30 7.57
N VAL A 60 -5.47 -4.32 6.24
CA VAL A 60 -4.48 -3.80 5.30
C VAL A 60 -5.04 -2.56 4.60
N VAL A 61 -4.48 -1.39 4.90
CA VAL A 61 -4.81 -0.14 4.19
C VAL A 61 -3.85 0.04 3.02
N ALA A 62 -4.32 -0.25 1.81
CA ALA A 62 -3.48 -0.32 0.61
C ALA A 62 -3.89 0.72 -0.46
N PRO A 63 -3.56 2.01 -0.27
CA PRO A 63 -3.94 3.08 -1.20
C PRO A 63 -3.26 2.98 -2.58
N MET A 64 -2.24 2.14 -2.72
CA MET A 64 -1.56 1.85 -3.99
C MET A 64 -2.12 0.62 -4.72
N ALA A 65 -2.91 -0.22 -4.05
CA ALA A 65 -3.66 -1.29 -4.68
C ALA A 65 -4.96 -0.75 -5.32
N ALA A 66 -5.80 -1.64 -5.83
CA ALA A 66 -7.15 -1.31 -6.26
C ALA A 66 -8.08 -2.53 -6.16
N ARG A 67 -9.30 -2.33 -5.66
CA ARG A 67 -10.38 -3.35 -5.66
C ARG A 67 -11.23 -3.33 -6.93
N GLY A 68 -11.10 -2.28 -7.72
CA GLY A 68 -11.81 -2.09 -8.98
C GLY A 68 -11.12 -1.01 -9.80
N TYR A 69 -11.11 -1.18 -11.11
CA TYR A 69 -10.42 -0.27 -12.03
C TYR A 69 -11.43 0.57 -12.80
N ASP A 70 -11.14 1.86 -12.93
CA ASP A 70 -11.70 2.71 -13.98
C ASP A 70 -10.90 2.55 -15.28
N MET A 71 -11.39 3.14 -16.37
CA MET A 71 -10.76 3.08 -17.69
C MET A 71 -10.28 4.48 -18.12
N PRO A 72 -9.06 4.89 -17.73
CA PRO A 72 -8.53 6.19 -18.11
C PRO A 72 -8.10 6.21 -19.58
N TRP A 73 -8.41 7.30 -20.28
CA TRP A 73 -8.02 7.50 -21.69
C TRP A 73 -6.55 7.93 -21.87
N SER A 74 -5.95 8.53 -20.84
CA SER A 74 -4.58 9.06 -20.92
C SER A 74 -3.51 7.97 -20.78
N VAL A 75 -2.41 8.09 -21.53
CA VAL A 75 -1.27 7.15 -21.48
C VAL A 75 -0.67 7.05 -20.07
N VAL A 76 -0.50 8.19 -19.39
CA VAL A 76 -0.01 8.21 -18.00
C VAL A 76 -0.97 7.47 -17.06
N GLY A 77 -2.28 7.63 -17.26
CA GLY A 77 -3.29 6.89 -16.51
C GLY A 77 -3.20 5.38 -16.77
N GLN A 78 -3.04 4.96 -18.02
CA GLN A 78 -2.89 3.53 -18.35
C GLN A 78 -1.63 2.91 -17.73
N VAL A 79 -0.49 3.60 -17.76
CA VAL A 79 0.75 3.16 -17.10
C VAL A 79 0.56 3.03 -15.59
N GLU A 80 -0.08 4.03 -14.98
CA GLU A 80 -0.39 4.01 -13.54
C GLU A 80 -1.29 2.81 -13.19
N ARG A 81 -2.33 2.52 -13.98
CA ARG A 81 -3.19 1.34 -13.75
C ARG A 81 -2.42 0.03 -13.91
N ARG A 82 -1.48 -0.03 -14.84
CA ARG A 82 -0.63 -1.23 -15.00
C ARG A 82 0.25 -1.44 -13.77
N PHE A 83 0.82 -0.37 -13.22
CA PHE A 83 1.58 -0.39 -11.97
C PHE A 83 0.70 -0.85 -10.80
N ARG A 84 -0.48 -0.23 -10.60
CA ARG A 84 -1.44 -0.65 -9.56
C ARG A 84 -1.84 -2.11 -9.66
N ARG A 85 -2.04 -2.63 -10.88
CA ARG A 85 -2.34 -4.06 -11.09
C ARG A 85 -1.21 -4.96 -10.60
N THR A 86 0.04 -4.57 -10.82
CA THR A 86 1.20 -5.32 -10.31
C THR A 86 1.25 -5.27 -8.78
N VAL A 87 1.09 -4.08 -8.19
CA VAL A 87 1.04 -3.90 -6.72
C VAL A 87 -0.09 -4.74 -6.10
N THR A 88 -1.29 -4.68 -6.69
CA THR A 88 -2.46 -5.43 -6.23
C THR A 88 -2.19 -6.94 -6.25
N ARG A 89 -1.67 -7.47 -7.37
CA ARG A 89 -1.33 -8.90 -7.47
C ARG A 89 -0.28 -9.34 -6.45
N GLN A 90 0.73 -8.50 -6.21
CA GLN A 90 1.73 -8.80 -5.20
C GLN A 90 1.10 -8.84 -3.81
N LEU A 91 0.29 -7.85 -3.47
CA LEU A 91 -0.37 -7.78 -2.17
C LEU A 91 -1.31 -8.97 -1.93
N HIS A 92 -2.01 -9.45 -2.96
CA HIS A 92 -2.79 -10.69 -2.88
C HIS A 92 -1.93 -11.92 -2.57
N ARG A 93 -0.74 -12.02 -3.18
CA ARG A 93 0.18 -13.13 -2.88
C ARG A 93 0.69 -13.06 -1.44
N GLU A 94 0.94 -11.85 -0.93
CA GLU A 94 1.34 -11.65 0.45
C GLU A 94 0.20 -11.99 1.42
N ALA A 95 -1.03 -11.55 1.11
CA ALA A 95 -2.23 -11.88 1.88
C ALA A 95 -2.45 -13.39 1.94
N ALA A 96 -2.36 -14.10 0.81
CA ALA A 96 -2.51 -15.54 0.76
C ALA A 96 -1.50 -16.29 1.63
N LYS A 97 -0.26 -15.78 1.80
CA LYS A 97 0.72 -16.36 2.73
C LYS A 97 0.30 -16.19 4.19
N VAL A 98 -0.25 -15.03 4.54
CA VAL A 98 -0.74 -14.72 5.89
C VAL A 98 -1.98 -15.55 6.22
N GLU A 99 -2.91 -15.65 5.28
CA GLU A 99 -4.12 -16.48 5.39
C GLU A 99 -3.78 -17.97 5.52
N ALA A 100 -2.82 -18.47 4.73
CA ALA A 100 -2.33 -19.84 4.85
C ALA A 100 -1.67 -20.13 6.22
N ALA A 101 -1.20 -19.10 6.92
CA ALA A 101 -0.68 -19.22 8.29
C ALA A 101 -1.78 -19.12 9.37
N GLY A 102 -3.06 -19.02 8.98
CA GLY A 102 -4.21 -19.04 9.87
C GLY A 102 -4.75 -17.67 10.29
N THR A 103 -4.26 -16.56 9.71
CA THR A 103 -4.68 -15.20 10.07
C THR A 103 -5.66 -14.66 9.04
N ALA A 104 -6.82 -14.14 9.47
CA ALA A 104 -7.78 -13.50 8.57
C ALA A 104 -7.21 -12.17 8.03
N VAL A 105 -7.42 -11.87 6.74
CA VAL A 105 -6.94 -10.63 6.13
C VAL A 105 -8.10 -9.82 5.55
N THR A 106 -8.26 -8.59 6.04
CA THR A 106 -9.24 -7.62 5.54
C THR A 106 -8.52 -6.50 4.80
N MET A 107 -8.71 -6.38 3.48
CA MET A 107 -8.04 -5.36 2.67
C MET A 107 -8.94 -4.17 2.32
N LEU A 108 -8.43 -2.97 2.59
CA LEU A 108 -9.02 -1.70 2.19
C LEU A 108 -8.20 -1.09 1.05
N ALA A 109 -8.76 -1.12 -0.15
CA ALA A 109 -8.12 -0.62 -1.37
C ALA A 109 -9.05 0.33 -2.15
N PRO A 110 -8.49 1.31 -2.88
CA PRO A 110 -9.24 2.21 -3.76
C PRO A 110 -10.17 1.47 -4.73
N GLY A 111 -11.42 1.91 -4.83
CA GLY A 111 -12.35 1.55 -5.90
C GLY A 111 -12.31 2.54 -7.08
N PRO A 112 -13.17 2.39 -8.09
CA PRO A 112 -13.19 3.26 -9.27
C PRO A 112 -13.35 4.75 -8.94
N ASP A 113 -14.14 5.08 -7.92
CA ASP A 113 -14.39 6.46 -7.48
C ASP A 113 -13.16 7.08 -6.84
N ASP A 114 -12.46 6.29 -6.02
CA ASP A 114 -11.18 6.67 -5.43
C ASP A 114 -10.11 6.85 -6.50
N LEU A 115 -10.04 5.96 -7.49
CA LEU A 115 -9.08 6.06 -8.60
C LEU A 115 -9.31 7.30 -9.47
N ARG A 116 -10.58 7.70 -9.67
CA ARG A 116 -10.91 8.97 -10.30
C ARG A 116 -10.48 10.14 -9.43
N ALA A 117 -10.71 10.09 -8.11
CA ALA A 117 -10.33 11.13 -7.16
C ALA A 117 -8.80 11.28 -6.97
N ILE A 118 -8.03 10.18 -7.04
CA ILE A 118 -6.56 10.16 -7.00
C ILE A 118 -5.99 10.60 -8.34
N GLY A 119 -6.49 10.03 -9.44
CA GLY A 119 -6.09 10.33 -10.81
C GLY A 119 -4.75 9.73 -11.21
N ALA A 120 -4.19 10.26 -12.29
CA ALA A 120 -2.98 9.71 -12.88
C ALA A 120 -1.69 10.13 -12.16
N ASN A 121 -1.66 11.33 -11.56
CA ASN A 121 -0.52 11.79 -10.75
C ASN A 121 -0.83 11.63 -9.26
N MET A 122 -0.36 10.53 -8.67
CA MET A 122 -0.53 10.25 -7.23
C MET A 122 0.12 11.30 -6.33
N MET A 123 1.10 12.05 -6.85
CA MET A 123 1.82 13.09 -6.12
C MET A 123 1.15 14.48 -6.25
N ASP A 124 -0.01 14.59 -6.89
CA ASP A 124 -0.75 15.85 -6.98
C ASP A 124 -1.44 16.21 -5.65
N HIS A 125 -0.70 16.93 -4.81
CA HIS A 125 -1.17 17.38 -3.49
C HIS A 125 -2.46 18.22 -3.54
N ARG A 126 -2.80 18.85 -4.68
CA ARG A 126 -4.03 19.65 -4.81
C ARG A 126 -5.28 18.78 -4.68
N ARG A 127 -5.16 17.48 -5.00
CA ARG A 127 -6.28 16.52 -4.95
C ARG A 127 -6.50 15.91 -3.57
N ARG A 128 -5.60 16.13 -2.59
CA ARG A 128 -5.66 15.49 -1.27
C ARG A 128 -7.01 15.66 -0.54
N ARG A 129 -7.66 16.82 -0.67
CA ARG A 129 -8.96 17.08 -0.02
C ARG A 129 -10.10 16.28 -0.65
N VAL A 130 -10.11 16.16 -1.99
CA VAL A 130 -11.11 15.35 -2.67
C VAL A 130 -10.87 13.87 -2.43
N VAL A 131 -9.61 13.42 -2.48
CA VAL A 131 -9.23 12.04 -2.14
C VAL A 131 -9.66 11.67 -0.73
N LEU A 132 -9.37 12.52 0.26
CA LEU A 132 -9.78 12.27 1.66
C LEU A 132 -11.30 12.16 1.80
N ARG A 133 -12.06 13.10 1.19
CA ARG A 133 -13.53 13.08 1.26
C ARG A 133 -14.10 11.82 0.61
N THR A 134 -13.59 11.43 -0.56
CA THR A 134 -14.02 10.20 -1.24
C THR A 134 -13.69 8.98 -0.40
N ALA A 135 -12.45 8.87 0.11
CA ALA A 135 -12.00 7.73 0.91
C ALA A 135 -12.85 7.53 2.19
N LEU A 136 -13.26 8.61 2.86
CA LEU A 136 -14.14 8.54 4.03
C LEU A 136 -15.49 7.88 3.72
N LEU A 137 -16.04 8.11 2.52
CA LEU A 137 -17.29 7.48 2.08
C LEU A 137 -17.03 6.02 1.65
N THR A 138 -16.11 5.82 0.71
CA THR A 138 -15.87 4.52 0.06
C THR A 138 -15.31 3.47 1.01
N THR A 139 -14.48 3.87 1.97
CA THR A 139 -13.92 2.97 2.99
C THR A 139 -14.98 2.56 4.00
N THR A 140 -15.86 3.49 4.40
CA THR A 140 -17.00 3.18 5.27
C THR A 140 -17.96 2.20 4.59
N GLU A 141 -18.24 2.40 3.31
CA GLU A 141 -19.04 1.47 2.51
C GLU A 141 -18.39 0.09 2.39
N ALA A 142 -17.08 0.04 2.12
CA ALA A 142 -16.34 -1.22 2.02
C ALA A 142 -16.38 -2.01 3.35
N LEU A 143 -16.19 -1.33 4.48
CA LEU A 143 -16.27 -1.95 5.81
C LEU A 143 -17.69 -2.46 6.12
N ARG A 144 -18.72 -1.65 5.82
CA ARG A 144 -20.13 -2.04 6.05
C ARG A 144 -20.58 -3.20 5.16
N ALA A 145 -20.05 -3.32 3.96
CA ALA A 145 -20.37 -4.40 3.05
C ALA A 145 -19.85 -5.77 3.52
N GLY A 146 -19.07 -5.83 4.62
CA GLY A 146 -18.57 -7.07 5.21
C GLY A 146 -17.62 -7.84 4.30
N ARG A 147 -17.09 -7.19 3.24
CA ARG A 147 -16.21 -7.80 2.25
C ARG A 147 -14.87 -7.07 2.25
N GLY A 148 -14.02 -7.45 3.19
CA GLY A 148 -12.58 -7.49 2.97
C GLY A 148 -12.15 -8.67 2.08
N ASP A 149 -13.11 -9.45 1.59
CA ASP A 149 -12.92 -10.72 0.92
C ASP A 149 -12.71 -10.51 -0.58
N LEU A 150 -11.47 -10.72 -1.04
CA LEU A 150 -11.14 -10.80 -2.45
C LEU A 150 -11.04 -12.28 -2.84
N SER A 151 -12.19 -12.95 -2.94
CA SER A 151 -12.30 -14.17 -3.73
C SER A 151 -12.42 -13.81 -5.22
N ALA A 152 -11.29 -13.75 -5.92
CA ALA A 152 -11.08 -14.16 -7.33
C ALA A 152 -9.70 -13.70 -7.86
#